data_AF-A0A920MTH4-F1
#
_entry.id   AF-A0A920MTH4-F1
#
_cell.length_a   1.000
_cell.length_b   1.000
_cell.length_c   1.000
_cell.angle_alpha   90.00
_cell.angle_beta   90.00
_cell.angle_gamma   90.00
#
_symmetry.space_group_name_H-M   'P 1'
#
loop_
_entity.id
_entity.type
_entity.pdbx_description
1 polymer ?
#
loop_
_entity_poly.entity_id
_entity_poly.type
_entity_poly.pdbx_seq_one_letter_code
_entity_poly.pdbx_strand_id
1 'polypeptide(L)'
;MTLYAASTPRTIGLVLAIIVAVGFAVYVLFNIRAGRKEIGAEVELAPNRKPYYDDETLETKRLDIALSAGVAVLIIIALCLPLYWLGEPGRQEGYANLTDNQFASRGGEAYEELCAQCHGAAGVGGQAAFTILDEQGRYVSGVNWTAPSLNAILYRFTETEVTHILNYGRPQSPMPAWGAPGGGH
;
A
#
# COMPACT_ATOMS: atom_id res chain seq x y z
N MET A 1 13.39 -25.49 6.50
CA MET A 1 14.07 -24.26 6.02
C MET A 1 13.54 -23.97 4.63
N THR A 2 12.43 -23.24 4.56
CA THR A 2 11.70 -22.93 3.33
C THR A 2 12.33 -21.71 2.67
N LEU A 3 13.04 -21.92 1.57
CA LEU A 3 13.42 -20.86 0.65
C LEU A 3 12.13 -20.38 -0.04
N TYR A 4 11.57 -19.26 0.41
CA TYR A 4 10.58 -18.53 -0.35
C TYR A 4 11.15 -18.26 -1.73
N ALA A 5 10.42 -18.63 -2.79
CA ALA A 5 10.74 -18.21 -4.15
C ALA A 5 10.87 -16.69 -4.15
N ALA A 6 12.11 -16.18 -4.17
CA ALA A 6 12.37 -14.77 -4.15
C ALA A 6 11.83 -14.19 -5.45
N SER A 7 10.78 -13.35 -5.35
CA SER A 7 10.30 -12.59 -6.50
C SER A 7 11.47 -11.80 -7.10
N THR A 8 11.46 -11.58 -8.42
CA THR A 8 12.53 -10.84 -9.12
C THR A 8 12.98 -9.55 -8.40
N PRO A 9 12.07 -8.72 -7.85
CA PRO A 9 12.45 -7.54 -7.06
C PRO A 9 13.23 -7.88 -5.78
N ARG A 10 12.85 -8.97 -5.09
CA ARG A 10 13.51 -9.41 -3.85
C ARG A 10 14.93 -9.91 -4.11
N THR A 11 15.14 -10.63 -5.22
CA THR A 11 16.47 -11.08 -5.65
C THR A 11 17.37 -9.91 -6.01
N ILE A 12 16.86 -8.96 -6.80
CA ILE A 12 17.61 -7.74 -7.16
C ILE A 12 18.01 -6.95 -5.91
N GLY A 13 17.06 -6.74 -4.99
CA GLY A 13 17.32 -6.05 -3.73
C GLY A 13 18.38 -6.74 -2.87
N LEU A 14 18.37 -8.08 -2.81
CA LEU A 14 19.33 -8.86 -2.04
C LEU A 14 20.74 -8.78 -2.65
N VAL A 15 20.86 -8.84 -3.97
CA VAL A 15 22.15 -8.68 -4.66
C VAL A 15 22.75 -7.30 -4.40
N LEU A 16 21.96 -6.23 -4.54
CA LEU A 16 22.40 -4.86 -4.26
C LEU A 16 22.84 -4.71 -2.79
N ALA A 17 22.06 -5.25 -1.86
CA ALA A 17 22.38 -5.21 -0.43
C ALA A 17 23.71 -5.92 -0.13
N ILE A 18 23.98 -7.08 -0.75
CA ILE A 18 25.26 -7.78 -0.59
C ILE A 18 26.40 -6.94 -1.14
N ILE A 19 26.26 -6.35 -2.34
CA ILE A 19 27.31 -5.52 -2.94
C ILE A 19 27.65 -4.34 -2.03
N VAL A 20 26.63 -3.64 -1.53
CA VAL A 20 26.82 -2.50 -0.61
C VAL A 20 27.45 -2.96 0.71
N ALA A 21 26.99 -4.08 1.29
CA ALA A 21 27.54 -4.60 2.53
C ALA A 21 29.01 -5.02 2.40
N VAL A 22 29.37 -5.69 1.29
CA VAL A 22 30.75 -6.08 1.00
C VAL A 22 31.61 -4.84 0.77
N GLY A 23 31.15 -3.89 -0.05
CA GLY A 23 31.85 -2.62 -0.27
C GLY A 23 32.10 -1.86 1.03
N PHE A 24 31.10 -1.79 1.90
CA PHE A 24 31.20 -1.16 3.22
C PHE A 24 32.18 -1.92 4.13
N ALA A 25 32.11 -3.25 4.19
CA ALA A 25 33.03 -4.06 4.98
C ALA A 25 34.48 -3.87 4.52
N VAL A 26 34.72 -3.84 3.22
CA VAL A 26 36.03 -3.57 2.62
C VAL A 26 36.50 -2.16 2.97
N TYR A 27 35.64 -1.14 2.81
CA TYR A 27 35.93 0.24 3.20
C TYR A 27 36.33 0.34 4.68
N VAL A 28 35.53 -0.23 5.58
CA VAL A 28 35.81 -0.24 7.03
C VAL A 28 37.13 -0.94 7.33
N LEU A 29 37.40 -2.09 6.69
CA LEU A 29 38.62 -2.85 6.93
C LEU A 29 39.88 -2.09 6.48
N PHE A 30 39.82 -1.41 5.33
CA PHE A 30 40.90 -0.52 4.89
C PHE A 30 41.06 0.69 5.82
N ASN A 31 39.96 1.29 6.26
CA ASN A 31 39.99 2.47 7.12
C ASN A 31 40.56 2.14 8.52
N ILE A 32 40.17 1.01 9.10
CA ILE A 32 40.76 0.49 10.35
C ILE A 32 42.26 0.19 10.19
N ARG A 33 42.67 -0.39 9.05
CA ARG A 33 44.07 -0.69 8.78
C ARG A 33 44.93 0.57 8.61
N ALA A 34 44.37 1.61 7.98
CA ALA A 34 45.02 2.91 7.84
C ALA A 34 45.11 3.64 9.19
N GLY A 35 44.01 3.73 9.94
CA GLY A 35 43.95 4.44 11.22
C GLY A 35 44.84 3.85 12.32
N ARG A 36 45.15 2.54 12.27
CA ARG A 36 46.07 1.90 13.23
C ARG A 36 47.50 2.46 13.20
N LYS A 37 47.92 3.10 12.11
CA LYS A 37 49.26 3.70 12.00
C LYS A 37 49.38 5.03 12.74
N GLU A 38 48.26 5.65 13.13
CA GLU A 38 48.23 6.98 13.75
C GLU A 38 47.86 6.97 15.24
N ILE A 39 47.73 5.79 15.87
CA ILE A 39 47.40 5.65 17.29
C ILE A 39 48.59 6.13 18.13
N GLY A 40 48.39 7.17 18.95
CA GLY A 40 49.43 7.78 19.79
C GLY A 40 50.10 9.01 19.18
N ALA A 41 49.77 9.35 17.93
CA ALA A 41 50.25 10.58 17.28
C ALA A 41 49.23 11.73 17.37
N GLU A 42 48.08 11.53 18.03
CA GLU A 42 47.01 12.53 18.17
C GLU A 42 47.48 13.89 18.73
N VAL A 43 48.60 13.96 19.46
CA VAL A 43 49.15 15.22 19.99
C VAL A 43 49.82 16.07 18.89
N GLU A 44 50.44 15.44 17.89
CA GLU A 44 51.11 16.09 16.75
C GLU A 44 50.25 16.13 15.48
N LEU A 45 49.40 15.11 15.29
CA LEU A 45 48.53 14.90 14.13
C LEU A 45 47.08 15.36 14.35
N ALA A 46 46.75 15.94 15.52
CA ALA A 46 45.43 16.50 15.80
C ALA A 46 44.95 17.36 14.61
N PRO A 47 43.85 17.01 13.94
CA PRO A 47 43.33 17.76 12.78
C PRO A 47 43.14 19.25 13.07
N ASN A 48 42.83 19.60 14.32
CA ASN A 48 42.61 20.98 14.77
C ASN A 48 43.89 21.78 15.06
N ARG A 49 45.07 21.14 15.05
CA ARG A 49 46.39 21.81 15.19
C ARG A 49 47.10 22.05 13.87
N LYS A 50 46.63 21.39 12.80
CA LYS A 50 47.10 21.64 11.44
C LYS A 50 46.60 23.02 11.05
N PRO A 51 47.43 23.89 10.45
CA PRO A 51 46.93 25.11 9.84
C PRO A 51 45.77 24.75 8.92
N TYR A 52 44.64 25.42 9.08
CA TYR A 52 43.51 25.21 8.19
C TYR A 52 43.91 25.68 6.78
N TYR A 53 43.08 25.36 5.78
CA TYR A 53 43.32 25.86 4.43
C TYR A 53 43.43 27.38 4.45
N ASP A 54 44.37 27.91 3.67
CA ASP A 54 44.47 29.34 3.40
C ASP A 54 43.20 29.83 2.68
N ASP A 55 42.97 31.14 2.77
CA ASP A 55 41.78 31.79 2.23
C ASP A 55 41.62 31.54 0.72
N GLU A 56 42.72 31.60 -0.03
CA GLU A 56 42.72 31.34 -1.48
C GLU A 56 42.25 29.92 -1.78
N THR A 57 42.73 28.92 -1.04
CA THR A 57 42.31 27.52 -1.20
C THR A 57 40.83 27.31 -0.82
N LEU A 58 40.33 28.05 0.18
CA LEU A 58 38.93 27.99 0.60
C LEU A 58 37.99 28.59 -0.45
N GLU A 59 38.29 29.80 -0.91
CA GLU A 59 37.48 30.58 -1.85
C GLU A 59 37.55 30.06 -3.29
N THR A 60 38.61 29.31 -3.64
CA THR A 60 38.72 28.66 -4.95
C THR A 60 38.35 27.19 -4.87
N LYS A 61 39.34 26.32 -4.67
CA LYS A 61 39.24 24.88 -4.86
C LYS A 61 38.16 24.24 -4.00
N ARG A 62 38.05 24.63 -2.73
CA ARG A 62 37.05 24.04 -1.82
C ARG A 62 35.64 24.52 -2.15
N LEU A 63 35.47 25.82 -2.35
CA LEU A 63 34.19 26.42 -2.72
C LEU A 63 33.69 25.91 -4.07
N ASP A 64 34.56 25.84 -5.09
CA ASP A 64 34.25 25.32 -6.42
C ASP A 64 33.79 23.87 -6.37
N ILE A 65 34.44 23.02 -5.56
CA ILE A 65 34.03 21.61 -5.40
C ILE A 65 32.63 21.53 -4.79
N ALA A 66 32.35 22.34 -3.76
CA ALA A 66 31.05 22.35 -3.09
C ALA A 66 29.94 22.85 -4.04
N LEU A 67 30.19 23.93 -4.75
CA LEU A 67 29.27 24.50 -5.76
C LEU A 67 29.03 23.52 -6.92
N SER A 68 30.10 22.92 -7.44
CA SER A 68 30.01 21.92 -8.52
C SER A 68 29.21 20.69 -8.09
N ALA A 69 29.40 20.21 -6.86
CA ALA A 69 28.61 19.12 -6.30
C ALA A 69 27.13 19.51 -6.18
N GLY A 70 26.84 20.74 -5.73
CA GLY A 70 25.48 21.28 -5.70
C GLY A 70 24.82 21.29 -7.08
N VAL A 71 25.52 21.81 -8.08
CA VAL A 71 25.04 21.82 -9.49
C VAL A 71 24.82 20.41 -10.01
N ALA A 72 25.72 19.47 -9.73
CA ALA A 72 25.58 18.08 -10.15
C ALA A 72 24.30 17.43 -9.57
N VAL A 73 24.02 17.66 -8.28
CA VAL A 73 22.78 17.15 -7.65
C VAL A 73 21.55 17.82 -8.26
N LEU A 74 21.59 19.13 -8.53
CA LEU A 74 20.49 19.83 -9.19
C LEU A 74 20.21 19.26 -10.59
N ILE A 75 21.26 18.96 -11.37
CA ILE A 75 21.12 18.32 -12.69
C ILE A 75 20.48 16.94 -12.56
N ILE A 76 20.92 16.13 -11.59
CA ILE A 76 20.33 14.81 -11.34
C ILE A 76 18.83 14.95 -11.05
N ILE A 77 18.44 15.84 -10.14
CA ILE A 77 17.02 16.04 -9.80
C ILE A 77 16.24 16.56 -11.03
N ALA A 78 16.81 17.53 -11.75
CA ALA A 78 16.18 18.13 -12.93
C ALA A 78 15.93 17.13 -14.06
N LEU A 79 16.75 16.08 -14.17
CA LEU A 79 16.56 15.02 -15.17
C LEU A 79 15.73 13.84 -14.64
N CYS A 80 15.99 13.40 -13.41
CA CYS A 80 15.30 12.25 -12.83
C CYS A 80 13.82 12.53 -12.59
N LEU A 81 13.44 13.73 -12.15
CA LEU A 81 12.05 14.03 -11.81
C LEU A 81 11.12 14.01 -13.05
N PRO A 82 11.46 14.65 -14.19
CA PRO A 82 10.67 14.50 -15.42
C PRO A 82 10.62 13.08 -15.96
N LEU A 83 11.72 12.33 -15.89
CA LEU A 83 11.77 10.92 -16.31
C LEU A 83 10.87 10.03 -15.43
N TYR A 84 10.86 10.28 -14.12
CA TYR A 84 9.95 9.61 -13.19
C TYR A 84 8.49 9.93 -13.52
N TRP A 85 8.17 11.21 -13.79
CA TRP A 85 6.83 11.63 -14.18
C TRP A 85 6.34 11.03 -15.50
N LEU A 86 7.22 10.70 -16.44
CA LEU A 86 6.83 10.04 -17.68
C LEU A 86 6.19 8.67 -17.44
N GLY A 87 6.60 7.96 -16.38
CA GLY A 87 6.02 6.67 -15.98
C GLY A 87 4.82 6.78 -15.04
N GLU A 88 4.51 7.98 -14.56
CA GLU A 88 3.46 8.19 -13.56
C GLU A 88 2.05 7.78 -14.03
N PRO A 89 1.61 8.07 -15.28
CA PRO A 89 0.29 7.65 -15.74
C PRO A 89 0.10 6.13 -15.68
N GLY A 90 1.08 5.34 -16.14
CA GLY A 90 1.01 3.88 -16.12
C GLY A 90 1.03 3.31 -14.70
N ARG A 91 1.74 3.95 -13.77
CA ARG A 91 1.72 3.58 -12.35
C ARG A 91 0.33 3.80 -11.74
N GLN A 92 -0.31 4.93 -12.04
CA GLN A 92 -1.64 5.26 -11.54
C GLN A 92 -2.71 4.33 -12.12
N GLU A 93 -2.63 4.03 -13.42
CA GLU A 93 -3.51 3.05 -14.08
C GLU A 93 -3.36 1.65 -13.48
N GLY A 94 -2.11 1.20 -13.26
CA GLY A 94 -1.84 -0.07 -12.60
C GLY A 94 -2.39 -0.13 -11.17
N TYR A 95 -2.32 0.96 -10.41
CA TYR A 95 -2.93 1.05 -9.08
C TYR A 95 -4.46 0.97 -9.15
N ALA A 96 -5.10 1.74 -10.04
CA ALA A 96 -6.55 1.71 -10.22
C ALA A 96 -7.03 0.30 -10.60
N ASN A 97 -6.41 -0.32 -11.61
CA ASN A 97 -6.75 -1.67 -12.06
C ASN A 97 -6.57 -2.72 -10.95
N LEU A 98 -5.47 -2.67 -10.21
CA LEU A 98 -5.24 -3.56 -9.07
C LEU A 98 -6.31 -3.38 -7.99
N THR A 99 -6.63 -2.14 -7.69
CA THR A 99 -7.60 -1.75 -6.67
C THR A 99 -9.00 -2.23 -7.04
N ASP A 100 -9.44 -1.96 -8.28
CA ASP A 100 -10.75 -2.39 -8.78
C ASP A 100 -10.87 -3.92 -8.79
N ASN A 101 -9.87 -4.63 -9.30
CA ASN A 101 -9.87 -6.09 -9.30
C ASN A 101 -9.88 -6.67 -7.88
N GLN A 102 -9.13 -6.08 -6.96
CA GLN A 102 -9.07 -6.56 -5.59
C GLN A 102 -10.37 -6.28 -4.83
N PHE A 103 -10.97 -5.11 -5.01
CA PHE A 103 -12.29 -4.80 -4.43
C PHE A 103 -13.39 -5.66 -5.03
N ALA A 104 -13.40 -5.86 -6.35
CA ALA A 104 -14.35 -6.75 -7.02
C ALA A 104 -14.20 -8.20 -6.56
N SER A 105 -12.97 -8.71 -6.43
CA SER A 105 -12.70 -10.05 -5.92
C SER A 105 -13.18 -10.22 -4.48
N ARG A 106 -12.80 -9.31 -3.58
CA ARG A 106 -13.22 -9.36 -2.16
C ARG A 106 -14.72 -9.18 -2.00
N GLY A 107 -15.32 -8.28 -2.78
CA GLY A 107 -16.76 -8.07 -2.80
C GLY A 107 -17.51 -9.30 -3.33
N GLY A 108 -16.95 -9.99 -4.34
CA GLY A 108 -17.47 -11.25 -4.85
C GLY A 108 -17.42 -12.38 -3.81
N GLU A 109 -16.28 -12.54 -3.13
CA GLU A 109 -16.14 -13.51 -2.03
C GLU A 109 -17.15 -13.24 -0.89
N ALA A 110 -17.26 -11.99 -0.44
CA ALA A 110 -18.24 -11.59 0.57
C ALA A 110 -19.69 -11.81 0.10
N TYR A 111 -19.96 -11.57 -1.18
CA TYR A 111 -21.27 -11.82 -1.78
C TYR A 111 -21.62 -13.32 -1.76
N GLU A 112 -20.69 -14.18 -2.16
CA GLU A 112 -20.89 -15.62 -2.15
C GLU A 112 -21.16 -16.15 -0.74
N GLU A 113 -20.46 -15.62 0.27
CA GLU A 113 -20.60 -16.05 1.66
C GLU A 113 -21.89 -15.56 2.32
N LEU A 114 -22.24 -14.28 2.12
CA LEU A 114 -23.26 -13.60 2.94
C LEU A 114 -24.59 -13.38 2.20
N CYS A 115 -24.56 -13.26 0.87
CA CYS A 115 -25.70 -12.77 0.09
C CYS A 115 -26.28 -13.83 -0.86
N ALA A 116 -25.43 -14.71 -1.41
CA ALA A 116 -25.81 -15.66 -2.44
C ALA A 116 -26.88 -16.67 -1.99
N GLN A 117 -26.96 -16.97 -0.69
CA GLN A 117 -27.99 -17.87 -0.14
C GLN A 117 -29.42 -17.36 -0.43
N CYS A 118 -29.62 -16.04 -0.41
CA CYS A 118 -30.93 -15.43 -0.62
C CYS A 118 -31.09 -14.89 -2.04
N HIS A 119 -30.05 -14.25 -2.59
CA HIS A 119 -30.11 -13.57 -3.89
C HIS A 119 -29.61 -14.40 -5.08
N GLY A 120 -29.18 -15.65 -4.82
CA GLY A 120 -28.63 -16.57 -5.81
C GLY A 120 -27.16 -16.27 -6.13
N ALA A 121 -26.39 -17.29 -6.49
CA ALA A 121 -24.95 -17.17 -6.78
C ALA A 121 -24.64 -16.15 -7.88
N ALA A 122 -25.53 -16.01 -8.88
CA ALA A 122 -25.37 -15.05 -9.98
C ALA A 122 -26.19 -13.75 -9.79
N GLY A 123 -26.66 -13.44 -8.57
CA GLY A 123 -27.43 -12.23 -8.29
C GLY A 123 -28.79 -12.15 -8.98
N VAL A 124 -29.29 -13.27 -9.49
CA VAL A 124 -30.53 -13.34 -10.28
C VAL A 124 -31.81 -13.27 -9.43
N GLY A 125 -31.68 -13.24 -8.12
CA GLY A 125 -32.79 -13.31 -7.18
C GLY A 125 -33.06 -14.74 -6.73
N GLY A 126 -33.85 -14.87 -5.67
CA GLY A 126 -34.10 -16.16 -5.02
C GLY A 126 -35.22 -16.06 -4.01
N GLN A 127 -35.12 -16.82 -2.93
CA GLN A 127 -36.12 -16.84 -1.87
C GLN A 127 -35.47 -17.09 -0.52
N ALA A 128 -36.03 -16.50 0.53
CA ALA A 128 -35.59 -16.69 1.90
C ALA A 128 -36.79 -16.98 2.80
N ALA A 129 -36.66 -17.95 3.71
CA ALA A 129 -37.71 -18.22 4.69
C ALA A 129 -37.85 -17.03 5.65
N PHE A 130 -39.08 -16.60 5.91
CA PHE A 130 -39.40 -15.49 6.80
C PHE A 130 -40.63 -15.82 7.64
N THR A 131 -40.63 -15.39 8.90
CA THR A 131 -41.76 -15.60 9.81
C THR A 131 -42.51 -14.29 10.00
N ILE A 132 -43.81 -14.32 9.71
CA ILE A 132 -44.71 -13.20 9.94
C ILE A 132 -45.24 -13.30 11.36
N LEU A 133 -45.13 -12.20 12.10
CA LEU A 133 -45.66 -12.04 13.45
C LEU A 133 -46.80 -11.02 13.45
N ASP A 134 -47.73 -11.12 14.39
CA ASP A 134 -48.78 -10.12 14.61
C ASP A 134 -48.23 -8.90 15.38
N GLU A 135 -49.07 -7.87 15.57
CA GLU A 135 -48.69 -6.65 16.31
C GLU A 135 -48.29 -6.92 17.77
N GLN A 136 -48.64 -8.08 18.32
CA GLN A 136 -48.29 -8.52 19.67
C GLN A 136 -47.08 -9.48 19.67
N GLY A 137 -46.41 -9.67 18.53
CA GLY A 137 -45.22 -10.53 18.40
C GLY A 137 -45.52 -12.02 18.38
N ARG A 138 -46.78 -12.43 18.20
CA ARG A 138 -47.17 -13.85 18.13
C ARG A 138 -47.04 -14.36 16.70
N TYR A 139 -46.67 -15.63 16.57
CA TYR A 139 -46.55 -16.30 15.28
C TYR A 139 -47.87 -16.27 14.49
N VAL A 140 -47.80 -15.84 13.23
CA VAL A 140 -48.91 -15.88 12.28
C VAL A 140 -48.67 -16.97 11.23
N SER A 141 -47.56 -16.89 10.49
CA SER A 141 -47.23 -17.85 9.44
C SER A 141 -45.75 -17.81 9.05
N GLY A 142 -45.25 -18.91 8.50
CA GLY A 142 -43.97 -18.96 7.80
C GLY A 142 -44.18 -18.80 6.30
N VAL A 143 -43.47 -17.89 5.66
CA VAL A 143 -43.55 -17.60 4.23
C VAL A 143 -42.17 -17.71 3.58
N ASN A 144 -42.15 -18.02 2.28
CA ASN A 144 -40.96 -17.87 1.46
C ASN A 144 -40.99 -16.47 0.83
N TRP A 145 -40.13 -15.58 1.33
CA TRP A 145 -39.98 -14.23 0.83
C TRP A 145 -39.19 -14.23 -0.46
N THR A 146 -39.75 -13.67 -1.54
CA THR A 146 -39.03 -13.52 -2.81
C THR A 146 -37.93 -12.47 -2.68
N ALA A 147 -36.68 -12.91 -2.78
CA ALA A 147 -35.52 -12.03 -2.80
C ALA A 147 -35.30 -11.51 -4.23
N PRO A 148 -35.22 -10.18 -4.44
CA PRO A 148 -35.09 -9.59 -5.77
C PRO A 148 -33.72 -9.85 -6.39
N SER A 149 -33.64 -9.72 -7.71
CA SER A 149 -32.36 -9.72 -8.42
C SER A 149 -31.54 -8.46 -8.16
N LEU A 150 -30.23 -8.62 -8.08
CA LEU A 150 -29.26 -7.57 -7.79
C LEU A 150 -28.49 -7.11 -9.03
N ASN A 151 -28.58 -7.85 -10.15
CA ASN A 151 -27.83 -7.58 -11.39
C ASN A 151 -28.08 -6.18 -11.99
N ALA A 152 -29.21 -5.56 -11.63
CA ALA A 152 -29.59 -4.23 -12.09
C ALA A 152 -29.87 -3.27 -10.92
N ILE A 153 -29.33 -3.54 -9.73
CA ILE A 153 -29.65 -2.75 -8.53
C ILE A 153 -29.28 -1.27 -8.70
N LEU A 154 -28.13 -0.97 -9.30
CA LEU A 154 -27.64 0.39 -9.49
C LEU A 154 -28.39 1.18 -10.59
N TYR A 155 -29.28 0.54 -11.36
CA TYR A 155 -30.23 1.25 -12.22
C TYR A 155 -31.46 1.76 -11.46
N ARG A 156 -31.69 1.25 -10.24
CA ARG A 156 -32.87 1.55 -9.43
C ARG A 156 -32.53 2.32 -8.15
N PHE A 157 -31.33 2.11 -7.62
CA PHE A 157 -30.86 2.71 -6.38
C PHE A 157 -29.48 3.33 -6.60
N THR A 158 -29.23 4.43 -5.92
CA THR A 158 -27.90 5.02 -5.82
C THR A 158 -26.99 4.18 -4.92
N GLU A 159 -25.67 4.31 -5.07
CA GLU A 159 -24.71 3.63 -4.19
C GLU A 159 -24.93 3.94 -2.71
N THR A 160 -25.32 5.17 -2.38
CA THR A 160 -25.63 5.59 -1.01
C THR A 160 -26.84 4.84 -0.46
N GLU A 161 -27.89 4.65 -1.26
CA GLU A 161 -29.07 3.90 -0.85
C GLU A 161 -28.75 2.41 -0.69
N VAL A 162 -27.98 1.83 -1.61
CA VAL A 162 -27.52 0.44 -1.49
C VAL A 162 -26.68 0.28 -0.22
N THR A 163 -25.76 1.20 0.04
CA THR A 163 -24.92 1.20 1.24
C THR A 163 -25.76 1.33 2.50
N HIS A 164 -26.81 2.16 2.49
CA HIS A 164 -27.74 2.27 3.62
C HIS A 164 -28.46 0.94 3.87
N ILE A 165 -28.97 0.30 2.82
CA ILE A 165 -29.66 -1.00 2.92
C ILE A 165 -28.69 -2.08 3.41
N LEU A 166 -27.43 -2.11 2.95
CA LEU A 166 -26.43 -3.04 3.46
C LEU A 166 -26.10 -2.77 4.93
N ASN A 167 -26.00 -1.50 5.31
CA ASN A 167 -25.69 -1.12 6.69
C ASN A 167 -26.78 -1.50 7.69
N TYR A 168 -28.05 -1.34 7.35
CA TYR A 168 -29.17 -1.51 8.29
C TYR A 168 -30.09 -2.69 7.97
N GLY A 169 -29.83 -3.40 6.88
CA GLY A 169 -30.75 -4.40 6.34
C GLY A 169 -32.00 -3.75 5.76
N ARG A 170 -33.02 -4.57 5.53
CA ARG A 170 -34.33 -4.08 5.05
C ARG A 170 -35.41 -4.44 6.06
N PRO A 171 -36.01 -3.45 6.75
CA PRO A 171 -37.07 -3.70 7.73
C PRO A 171 -38.22 -4.52 7.14
N GLN A 172 -38.85 -5.35 8.00
CA GLN A 172 -39.97 -6.22 7.62
C GLN A 172 -39.65 -7.19 6.48
N SER A 173 -38.38 -7.58 6.35
CA SER A 173 -37.92 -8.59 5.42
C SER A 173 -36.87 -9.49 6.08
N PRO A 174 -36.54 -10.65 5.51
CA PRO A 174 -35.49 -11.52 6.05
C PRO A 174 -34.07 -10.97 5.84
N MET A 175 -33.87 -9.81 5.22
CA MET A 175 -32.55 -9.24 4.95
C MET A 175 -31.98 -8.56 6.21
N PRO A 176 -30.92 -9.13 6.84
CA PRO A 176 -30.31 -8.56 8.04
C PRO A 176 -29.40 -7.37 7.70
N ALA A 177 -28.94 -6.68 8.74
CA ALA A 177 -27.89 -5.69 8.65
C ALA A 177 -26.51 -6.36 8.48
N TRP A 178 -25.71 -5.86 7.55
CA TRP A 178 -24.35 -6.35 7.26
C TRP A 178 -23.27 -5.32 7.56
N GLY A 179 -23.65 -4.05 7.72
CA GLY A 179 -22.68 -3.01 8.06
C GLY A 179 -22.59 -2.73 9.56
N ALA A 180 -21.42 -2.28 9.99
CA ALA A 180 -21.15 -1.88 11.36
C ALA A 180 -22.18 -0.89 11.96
N PRO A 181 -22.70 0.13 11.22
CA PRO A 181 -23.68 1.06 11.78
C PRO A 181 -25.00 0.42 12.22
N GLY A 182 -25.43 -0.67 11.57
CA GLY A 182 -26.63 -1.41 11.93
C GLY A 182 -26.37 -2.64 12.81
N GLY A 183 -25.14 -2.80 13.31
CA GLY A 183 -24.74 -3.93 14.14
C GLY A 183 -24.48 -5.22 13.35
N GLY A 184 -24.28 -5.13 12.04
CA GLY A 184 -23.84 -6.24 11.20
C GLY A 184 -22.38 -6.60 11.43
N HIS A 185 -22.02 -7.85 11.13
CA HIS A 185 -20.67 -8.40 11.21
C HIS A 185 -20.03 -8.49 9.83
#